data_AF-A0A140L0E6-F1
#
_entry.id   AF-A0A140L0E6-F1
#
_cell.length_a   1.000
_cell.length_b   1.000
_cell.length_c   1.000
_cell.angle_alpha   90.00
_cell.angle_beta   90.00
_cell.angle_gamma   90.00
#
_symmetry.space_group_name_H-M   'P 1'
#
loop_
_entity.id
_entity.type
_entity.pdbx_description
1 polymer ?
#
loop_
_entity_poly.entity_id
_entity_poly.type
_entity_poly.pdbx_seq_one_letter_code
_entity_poly.pdbx_strand_id
1 'polypeptide(L)'
;MMTFFPVPYEDEVLYSILARYHVRSGNTSYKATMRDLFGSTSVTAVMDLPSNIQNLVNNMPLNSRYTEEYLIKSHTLFPFYSAFLPPERAEQVFESMKGENGGSIYSRTGIMASSIVLNQYFKFCPVCVKEDKLRYGELYWHRVHQIPGVLICPKHHVPLYDSQVPVRGYNKHEYKAAGEENCVEPGIAVIYSDDVFEKLIRLAKDAQVLLNSDFEKRNIEWYKKQYLAKMMEMGFATSNGKVHQKEFIKEFIHYYGEEFLEIVQSRVDVDNDSNWLMDMIRKKNKTAHPIRHLLLARFLGITIDNLFNKKLEYKPFGDGPWPCLNAAADHYLKPVVFDLKVSHSTDSKCPVGTFSCTCGFVYTRSGPDESEDARYRLGRIKRFGQVWEERLKELVDLKLSLRETARLLGVDPNTVKKYAKKLGLTTYWEKRDEVDSVYDNDGNIYSSMSLDKDYYREKWKELRKQYPEMGKTQLRQIDKALFAWLYRNDREWLNQNSPDRKAANAVNSRVDWNQRDNEILSQIKGIVDKMLNSDEKPERITISLIGSKLGIRGLLEKHLDKLPKTKAYLDSVKETNHDFRLRRIRWAVKELEKEGEELQLWKIMRKAGIRDEYKFEFSKRDVE
;
A
#
# COMPACT_ATOMS: atom_id res chain seq x y z
N MET A 1 -10.79 -45.81 -31.75
CA MET A 1 -10.76 -44.62 -32.62
C MET A 1 -12.19 -44.13 -32.76
N MET A 2 -12.43 -42.85 -32.53
CA MET A 2 -13.78 -42.29 -32.51
C MET A 2 -14.37 -42.21 -33.92
N THR A 3 -15.69 -42.42 -34.04
CA THR A 3 -16.42 -42.29 -35.31
C THR A 3 -16.81 -40.85 -35.61
N PHE A 4 -17.01 -40.03 -34.58
CA PHE A 4 -17.28 -38.60 -34.67
C PHE A 4 -16.74 -37.87 -33.44
N PHE A 5 -16.61 -36.55 -33.51
CA PHE A 5 -16.39 -35.69 -32.35
C PHE A 5 -17.46 -34.58 -32.34
N PRO A 6 -18.13 -34.30 -31.21
CA PRO A 6 -19.10 -33.22 -31.15
C PRO A 6 -18.45 -31.89 -31.52
N VAL A 7 -19.18 -31.05 -32.27
CA VAL A 7 -18.72 -29.69 -32.57
C VAL A 7 -18.68 -28.90 -31.25
N PRO A 8 -17.52 -28.34 -30.86
CA PRO A 8 -17.41 -27.48 -29.70
C PRO A 8 -18.30 -26.23 -29.84
N TYR A 9 -19.05 -25.89 -28.79
CA TYR A 9 -19.82 -24.67 -28.73
C TYR A 9 -19.04 -23.50 -28.14
N GLU A 10 -19.56 -22.29 -28.36
CA GLU A 10 -18.99 -21.07 -27.80
C GLU A 10 -18.96 -21.13 -26.27
N ASP A 11 -17.81 -20.77 -25.67
CA ASP A 11 -17.57 -20.86 -24.23
C ASP A 11 -17.80 -22.27 -23.63
N GLU A 12 -17.80 -23.35 -24.42
CA GLU A 12 -17.99 -24.70 -23.87
C GLU A 12 -16.71 -25.26 -23.26
N VAL A 13 -16.79 -25.85 -22.05
CA VAL A 13 -15.63 -26.54 -21.45
C VAL A 13 -15.43 -27.92 -22.08
N LEU A 14 -14.18 -28.36 -22.24
CA LEU A 14 -13.81 -29.62 -22.90
C LEU A 14 -14.53 -30.81 -22.25
N TYR A 15 -14.65 -30.80 -20.92
CA TYR A 15 -15.43 -31.80 -20.20
C TYR A 15 -16.86 -31.95 -20.72
N SER A 16 -17.53 -30.84 -21.06
CA SER A 16 -18.89 -30.84 -21.63
C SER A 16 -18.93 -31.47 -23.01
N ILE A 17 -17.95 -31.15 -23.87
CA ILE A 17 -17.82 -31.74 -25.21
C ILE A 17 -17.69 -33.26 -25.11
N LEU A 18 -16.85 -33.74 -24.19
CA LEU A 18 -16.62 -35.17 -23.95
C LEU A 18 -17.86 -35.85 -23.34
N ALA A 19 -18.60 -35.15 -22.48
CA ALA A 19 -19.87 -35.63 -21.94
C ALA A 19 -20.96 -35.76 -23.02
N ARG A 20 -21.03 -34.80 -23.95
CA ARG A 20 -21.92 -34.90 -25.12
C ARG A 20 -21.53 -36.04 -26.04
N TYR A 21 -20.22 -36.29 -26.22
CA TYR A 21 -19.76 -37.47 -26.95
C TYR A 21 -20.25 -38.76 -26.29
N HIS A 22 -20.15 -38.88 -24.96
CA HIS A 22 -20.65 -40.04 -24.21
C HIS A 22 -22.14 -40.31 -24.52
N VAL A 23 -22.99 -39.28 -24.42
CA VAL A 23 -24.42 -39.39 -24.69
C VAL A 23 -24.69 -39.75 -26.15
N ARG A 24 -24.10 -39.01 -27.10
CA ARG A 24 -24.36 -39.18 -28.54
C ARG A 24 -23.80 -40.47 -29.13
N SER A 25 -22.74 -41.02 -28.54
CA SER A 25 -22.17 -42.31 -28.96
C SER A 25 -23.01 -43.51 -28.49
N GLY A 26 -23.98 -43.29 -27.58
CA GLY A 26 -24.78 -44.37 -26.99
C GLY A 26 -23.97 -45.30 -26.07
N ASN A 27 -22.79 -44.84 -25.62
CA ASN A 27 -21.94 -45.61 -24.74
C ASN A 27 -22.63 -45.83 -23.38
N THR A 28 -22.85 -47.08 -22.98
CA THR A 28 -23.43 -47.42 -21.67
C THR A 28 -22.41 -47.44 -20.54
N SER A 29 -21.11 -47.37 -20.87
CA SER A 29 -20.00 -47.42 -19.91
C SER A 29 -19.03 -46.27 -20.13
N TYR A 30 -18.75 -45.51 -19.08
CA TYR A 30 -17.73 -44.46 -19.12
C TYR A 30 -16.32 -45.00 -19.44
N LYS A 31 -16.01 -46.26 -19.13
CA LYS A 31 -14.74 -46.88 -19.55
C LYS A 31 -14.67 -47.11 -21.05
N ALA A 32 -15.81 -47.43 -21.69
CA ALA A 32 -15.87 -47.52 -23.15
C ALA A 32 -15.63 -46.14 -23.77
N THR A 33 -16.28 -45.11 -23.24
CA THR A 33 -16.04 -43.72 -23.65
C THR A 33 -14.60 -43.28 -23.46
N MET A 34 -13.96 -43.58 -22.32
CA MET A 34 -12.55 -43.26 -22.11
C MET A 34 -11.63 -43.96 -23.11
N ARG A 35 -11.92 -45.24 -23.43
CA ARG A 35 -11.18 -45.98 -24.45
C ARG A 35 -11.35 -45.36 -25.84
N ASP A 36 -12.55 -44.92 -26.19
CA ASP A 36 -12.79 -44.26 -27.47
C ASP A 36 -12.01 -42.94 -27.55
N LEU A 37 -12.14 -42.11 -26.51
CA LEU A 37 -11.57 -40.76 -26.46
C LEU A 37 -10.05 -40.76 -26.37
N PHE A 38 -9.45 -41.60 -25.52
CA PHE A 38 -8.02 -41.52 -25.17
C PHE A 38 -7.24 -42.78 -25.51
N GLY A 39 -7.88 -43.85 -25.99
CA GLY A 39 -7.23 -45.16 -26.16
C GLY A 39 -6.90 -45.85 -24.83
N SER A 40 -7.34 -45.29 -23.70
CA SER A 40 -7.04 -45.76 -22.34
C SER A 40 -8.27 -45.66 -21.45
N THR A 41 -8.37 -46.56 -20.46
CA THR A 41 -9.45 -46.54 -19.46
C THR A 41 -9.04 -45.90 -18.12
N SER A 42 -7.79 -45.44 -17.98
CA SER A 42 -7.25 -44.90 -16.72
C SER A 42 -7.33 -43.37 -16.61
N VAL A 43 -7.68 -42.68 -17.70
CA VAL A 43 -7.76 -41.21 -17.74
C VAL A 43 -8.87 -40.70 -16.83
N THR A 44 -8.55 -39.67 -16.04
CA THR A 44 -9.49 -39.02 -15.12
C THR A 44 -10.27 -37.93 -15.86
N ALA A 45 -11.57 -37.85 -15.64
CA ALA A 45 -12.42 -36.77 -16.11
C ALA A 45 -12.18 -35.52 -15.26
N VAL A 46 -11.44 -34.56 -15.81
CA VAL A 46 -11.08 -33.29 -15.15
C VAL A 46 -11.75 -32.14 -15.89
N MET A 47 -12.41 -31.25 -15.14
CA MET A 47 -13.17 -30.13 -15.70
C MET A 47 -12.28 -28.97 -16.16
N ASP A 48 -11.30 -28.58 -15.34
CA ASP A 48 -10.57 -27.33 -15.47
C ASP A 48 -9.30 -27.46 -16.32
N LEU A 49 -8.38 -28.34 -15.92
CA LEU A 49 -7.05 -28.53 -16.51
C LEU A 49 -6.76 -30.02 -16.78
N PRO A 50 -7.43 -30.63 -17.78
CA PRO A 50 -7.24 -32.05 -18.10
C PRO A 50 -5.86 -32.35 -18.70
N SER A 51 -5.42 -33.60 -18.56
CA SER A 51 -4.26 -34.16 -19.27
C SER A 51 -4.69 -35.10 -20.40
N ASN A 52 -3.73 -35.70 -21.11
CA ASN A 52 -3.95 -36.64 -22.23
C ASN A 52 -4.59 -36.01 -23.48
N ILE A 53 -4.47 -34.70 -23.68
CA ILE A 53 -5.10 -34.02 -24.82
C ILE A 53 -4.47 -34.46 -26.16
N GLN A 54 -3.18 -34.81 -26.18
CA GLN A 54 -2.55 -35.37 -27.37
C GLN A 54 -3.23 -36.68 -27.82
N ASN A 55 -3.50 -37.58 -26.86
CA ASN A 55 -4.19 -38.84 -27.13
C ASN A 55 -5.63 -38.62 -27.57
N LEU A 56 -6.30 -37.59 -27.05
CA LEU A 56 -7.62 -37.19 -27.53
C LEU A 56 -7.59 -36.81 -29.00
N VAL A 57 -6.70 -35.90 -29.40
CA VAL A 57 -6.56 -35.44 -30.78
C VAL A 57 -6.19 -36.60 -31.72
N ASN A 58 -5.25 -37.45 -31.31
CA ASN A 58 -4.82 -38.63 -32.09
C ASN A 58 -5.95 -39.64 -32.35
N ASN A 59 -6.95 -39.72 -31.46
CA ASN A 59 -8.08 -40.64 -31.59
C ASN A 59 -9.30 -40.05 -32.31
N MET A 60 -9.25 -38.76 -32.67
CA MET A 60 -10.31 -38.10 -33.44
C MET A 60 -10.43 -38.68 -34.86
N PRO A 61 -11.59 -38.49 -35.53
CA PRO A 61 -11.75 -38.87 -36.93
C PRO A 61 -10.68 -38.25 -37.84
N LEU A 62 -10.30 -38.99 -38.89
CA LEU A 62 -9.39 -38.51 -39.92
C LEU A 62 -9.92 -37.18 -40.50
N ASN A 63 -9.05 -36.18 -40.64
CA ASN A 63 -9.37 -34.79 -41.02
C ASN A 63 -10.05 -33.93 -39.95
N SER A 64 -9.99 -34.32 -38.67
CA SER A 64 -10.33 -33.39 -37.57
C SER A 64 -9.47 -32.12 -37.66
N ARG A 65 -10.11 -30.96 -37.49
CA ARG A 65 -9.46 -29.63 -37.56
C ARG A 65 -8.93 -29.15 -36.21
N TYR A 66 -9.20 -29.90 -35.14
CA TYR A 66 -8.91 -29.48 -33.78
C TYR A 66 -7.50 -29.89 -33.39
N THR A 67 -6.72 -28.92 -32.90
CA THR A 67 -5.37 -29.13 -32.37
C THR A 67 -5.39 -29.18 -30.84
N GLU A 68 -4.32 -29.68 -30.24
CA GLU A 68 -4.14 -29.70 -28.79
C GLU A 68 -4.15 -28.26 -28.25
N GLU A 69 -3.46 -27.35 -28.95
CA GLU A 69 -3.42 -25.93 -28.59
C GLU A 69 -4.80 -25.29 -28.62
N TYR A 70 -5.60 -25.56 -29.67
CA TYR A 70 -6.95 -25.03 -29.78
C TYR A 70 -7.84 -25.50 -28.61
N LEU A 71 -7.82 -26.79 -28.30
CA LEU A 71 -8.62 -27.35 -27.21
C LEU A 71 -8.17 -26.80 -25.85
N ILE A 72 -6.87 -26.73 -25.60
CA ILE A 72 -6.32 -26.20 -24.35
C ILE A 72 -6.70 -24.71 -24.18
N LYS A 73 -6.43 -23.88 -25.17
CA LYS A 73 -6.64 -22.42 -25.05
C LYS A 73 -8.12 -22.03 -25.12
N SER A 74 -8.94 -22.74 -25.90
CA SER A 74 -10.33 -22.32 -26.18
C SER A 74 -11.39 -23.10 -25.40
N HIS A 75 -11.05 -24.28 -24.87
CA HIS A 75 -12.02 -25.17 -24.21
C HIS A 75 -11.57 -25.64 -22.82
N THR A 76 -10.55 -25.04 -22.21
CA THR A 76 -10.17 -25.33 -20.81
C THR A 76 -10.03 -24.04 -19.99
N LEU A 77 -9.73 -24.16 -18.70
CA LEU A 77 -9.42 -23.00 -17.84
C LEU A 77 -7.93 -22.64 -17.86
N PHE A 78 -7.13 -23.21 -18.77
CA PHE A 78 -5.70 -22.93 -18.90
C PHE A 78 -5.37 -21.44 -19.06
N PRO A 79 -6.03 -20.65 -19.93
CA PRO A 79 -5.70 -19.23 -20.07
C PRO A 79 -5.83 -18.47 -18.75
N PHE A 80 -6.89 -18.76 -17.99
CA PHE A 80 -7.14 -18.12 -16.70
C PHE A 80 -6.07 -18.47 -15.66
N TYR A 81 -5.78 -19.77 -15.48
CA TYR A 81 -4.81 -20.22 -14.45
C TYR A 81 -3.35 -19.96 -14.82
N SER A 82 -3.03 -19.90 -16.11
CA SER A 82 -1.65 -19.67 -16.58
C SER A 82 -1.26 -18.20 -16.67
N ALA A 83 -2.23 -17.27 -16.73
CA ALA A 83 -1.97 -15.86 -17.01
C ALA A 83 -0.90 -15.22 -16.10
N PHE A 84 -0.94 -15.53 -14.80
CA PHE A 84 -0.01 -14.97 -13.82
C PHE A 84 1.15 -15.92 -13.46
N LEU A 85 1.32 -17.02 -14.20
CA LEU A 85 2.47 -17.91 -14.04
C LEU A 85 3.70 -17.36 -14.78
N PRO A 86 4.92 -17.59 -14.25
CA PRO A 86 6.13 -17.39 -15.03
C PRO A 86 6.08 -18.16 -16.36
N PRO A 87 6.66 -17.64 -17.45
CA PRO A 87 6.58 -18.24 -18.79
C PRO A 87 6.95 -19.73 -18.82
N GLU A 88 8.09 -20.08 -18.22
CA GLU A 88 8.57 -21.47 -18.15
C GLU A 88 7.57 -22.39 -17.43
N ARG A 89 6.91 -21.90 -16.38
CA ARG A 89 5.94 -22.68 -15.61
C ARG A 89 4.62 -22.83 -16.36
N ALA A 90 4.18 -21.79 -17.06
CA ALA A 90 3.01 -21.87 -17.93
C ALA A 90 3.23 -22.91 -19.04
N GLU A 91 4.41 -22.91 -19.66
CA GLU A 91 4.80 -23.89 -20.68
C GLU A 91 4.82 -25.32 -20.12
N GLN A 92 5.41 -25.52 -18.94
CA GLN A 92 5.41 -26.82 -18.26
C GLN A 92 4.00 -27.34 -17.96
N VAL A 93 3.05 -26.45 -17.62
CA VAL A 93 1.65 -26.82 -17.41
C VAL A 93 1.01 -27.21 -18.75
N PHE A 94 1.24 -26.41 -19.80
CA PHE A 94 0.73 -26.68 -21.15
C PHE A 94 1.19 -28.05 -21.67
N GLU A 95 2.49 -28.36 -21.57
CA GLU A 95 3.03 -29.65 -21.97
C GLU A 95 2.52 -30.82 -21.10
N SER A 96 2.26 -30.57 -19.81
CA SER A 96 1.64 -31.59 -18.94
C SER A 96 0.18 -31.88 -19.30
N MET A 97 -0.55 -30.88 -19.81
CA MET A 97 -1.92 -31.06 -20.31
C MET A 97 -1.95 -31.84 -21.63
N LYS A 98 -0.94 -31.64 -22.49
CA LYS A 98 -0.77 -32.45 -23.72
C LYS A 98 -0.43 -33.90 -23.39
N GLY A 99 0.55 -34.10 -22.50
CA GLY A 99 1.06 -35.42 -22.13
C GLY A 99 0.14 -36.23 -21.22
N GLU A 100 0.57 -37.46 -20.91
CA GLU A 100 -0.26 -38.41 -20.17
C GLU A 100 -0.28 -38.17 -18.65
N ASN A 101 0.80 -37.59 -18.11
CA ASN A 101 0.99 -37.40 -16.68
C ASN A 101 0.50 -36.03 -16.18
N GLY A 102 -0.77 -35.97 -15.75
CA GLY A 102 -1.39 -34.76 -15.22
C GLY A 102 -1.16 -34.47 -13.73
N GLY A 103 -0.48 -35.35 -12.99
CA GLY A 103 -0.40 -35.27 -11.52
C GLY A 103 0.26 -34.01 -10.96
N SER A 104 1.08 -33.32 -11.76
CA SER A 104 1.80 -32.10 -11.35
C SER A 104 1.13 -30.79 -11.77
N ILE A 105 0.02 -30.84 -12.51
CA ILE A 105 -0.64 -29.64 -13.06
C ILE A 105 -1.12 -28.71 -11.93
N TYR A 106 -1.85 -29.25 -10.95
CA TYR A 106 -2.43 -28.45 -9.85
C TYR A 106 -1.39 -27.87 -8.89
N SER A 107 -0.24 -28.53 -8.71
CA SER A 107 0.85 -28.01 -7.89
C SER A 107 1.63 -26.92 -8.62
N ARG A 108 1.87 -27.06 -9.93
CA ARG A 108 2.55 -26.05 -10.77
C ARG A 108 1.70 -24.80 -10.99
N THR A 109 0.38 -24.92 -11.08
CA THR A 109 -0.53 -23.76 -11.18
C THR A 109 -0.72 -23.02 -9.85
N GLY A 110 -0.26 -23.59 -8.74
CA GLY A 110 -0.42 -22.99 -7.40
C GLY A 110 -1.84 -23.11 -6.84
N ILE A 111 -2.74 -23.84 -7.51
CA ILE A 111 -4.12 -24.06 -7.05
C ILE A 111 -4.12 -24.75 -5.68
N MET A 112 -3.27 -25.75 -5.47
CA MET A 112 -3.17 -26.46 -4.18
C MET A 112 -2.70 -25.58 -3.02
N ALA A 113 -1.95 -24.52 -3.30
CA ALA A 113 -1.44 -23.59 -2.29
C ALA A 113 -2.35 -22.37 -2.09
N SER A 114 -3.41 -22.25 -2.90
CA SER A 114 -4.39 -21.18 -2.82
C SER A 114 -5.38 -21.45 -1.68
N SER A 115 -5.82 -20.40 -1.00
CA SER A 115 -6.93 -20.49 -0.04
C SER A 115 -8.31 -20.31 -0.69
N ILE A 116 -8.36 -20.02 -2.00
CA ILE A 116 -9.62 -19.97 -2.76
C ILE A 116 -10.02 -21.41 -3.08
N VAL A 117 -11.17 -21.81 -2.55
CA VAL A 117 -11.74 -23.13 -2.72
C VAL A 117 -12.31 -23.28 -4.12
N LEU A 118 -12.03 -24.43 -4.75
CA LEU A 118 -12.56 -24.80 -6.06
C LEU A 118 -14.07 -25.09 -5.99
N ASN A 119 -14.76 -24.93 -7.11
CA ASN A 119 -16.17 -25.27 -7.21
C ASN A 119 -16.40 -26.76 -6.91
N GLN A 120 -17.38 -27.05 -6.06
CA GLN A 120 -17.77 -28.44 -5.73
C GLN A 120 -18.69 -29.02 -6.79
N TYR A 121 -19.58 -28.20 -7.34
CA TYR A 121 -20.55 -28.54 -8.37
C TYR A 121 -20.34 -27.69 -9.62
N PHE A 122 -20.75 -28.21 -10.77
CA PHE A 122 -20.77 -27.41 -11.99
C PHE A 122 -21.78 -26.27 -11.83
N LYS A 123 -21.40 -25.08 -12.28
CA LYS A 123 -22.26 -23.89 -12.22
C LYS A 123 -22.97 -23.65 -13.54
N PHE A 124 -24.20 -23.16 -13.47
CA PHE A 124 -24.99 -22.79 -14.64
C PHE A 124 -25.75 -21.48 -14.43
N CYS A 125 -26.13 -20.85 -15.55
CA CYS A 125 -26.98 -19.67 -15.60
C CYS A 125 -28.38 -20.10 -16.08
N PRO A 126 -29.47 -19.71 -15.40
CA PRO A 126 -30.83 -20.12 -15.75
C PRO A 126 -31.31 -19.51 -17.08
N VAL A 127 -30.67 -18.44 -17.54
CA VAL A 127 -30.94 -17.80 -18.84
C VAL A 127 -30.13 -18.48 -19.94
N CYS A 128 -28.83 -18.76 -19.72
CA CYS A 128 -28.02 -19.51 -20.70
C CYS A 128 -28.64 -20.86 -21.03
N VAL A 129 -29.10 -21.63 -20.03
CA VAL A 129 -29.67 -22.96 -20.31
C VAL A 129 -30.90 -22.91 -21.22
N LYS A 130 -31.72 -21.84 -21.13
CA LYS A 130 -32.88 -21.63 -22.00
C LYS A 130 -32.43 -21.27 -23.43
N GLU A 131 -31.44 -20.39 -23.56
CA GLU A 131 -30.87 -20.01 -24.85
C GLU A 131 -30.16 -21.19 -25.53
N ASP A 132 -29.41 -21.99 -24.79
CA ASP A 132 -28.68 -23.15 -25.28
C ASP A 132 -29.65 -24.22 -25.77
N LYS A 133 -30.70 -24.52 -25.00
CA LYS A 133 -31.77 -25.43 -25.42
C LYS A 133 -32.46 -24.95 -26.69
N LEU A 134 -32.76 -23.66 -26.79
CA LEU A 134 -33.40 -23.09 -27.98
C LEU A 134 -32.49 -23.14 -29.22
N ARG A 135 -31.21 -22.85 -29.06
CA ARG A 135 -30.25 -22.72 -30.17
C ARG A 135 -29.67 -24.06 -30.62
N TYR A 136 -29.34 -24.94 -29.69
CA TYR A 136 -28.60 -26.18 -29.93
C TYR A 136 -29.43 -27.45 -29.67
N GLY A 137 -30.59 -27.32 -29.03
CA GLY A 137 -31.44 -28.47 -28.65
C GLY A 137 -30.94 -29.24 -27.43
N GLU A 138 -29.84 -28.80 -26.82
CA GLU A 138 -29.20 -29.42 -25.65
C GLU A 138 -28.49 -28.34 -24.82
N LEU A 139 -28.21 -28.64 -23.55
CA LEU A 139 -27.47 -27.77 -22.64
C LEU A 139 -25.98 -28.14 -22.67
N TYR A 140 -25.12 -27.22 -22.24
CA TYR A 140 -23.68 -27.48 -22.06
C TYR A 140 -23.08 -26.69 -20.90
N TRP A 141 -21.94 -27.14 -20.39
CA TRP A 141 -21.23 -26.43 -19.33
C TRP A 141 -20.37 -25.30 -19.91
N HIS A 142 -20.72 -24.05 -19.59
CA HIS A 142 -19.95 -22.86 -19.97
C HIS A 142 -18.67 -22.75 -19.14
N ARG A 143 -17.53 -22.42 -19.76
CA ARG A 143 -16.20 -22.31 -19.13
C ARG A 143 -16.19 -21.21 -18.09
N VAL A 144 -16.67 -20.02 -18.43
CA VAL A 144 -16.58 -18.85 -17.55
C VAL A 144 -17.32 -19.06 -16.24
N HIS A 145 -18.43 -19.82 -16.28
CA HIS A 145 -19.19 -20.17 -15.08
C HIS A 145 -18.41 -21.08 -14.12
N GLN A 146 -17.42 -21.82 -14.62
CA GLN A 146 -16.65 -22.77 -13.80
C GLN A 146 -15.46 -22.15 -13.08
N ILE A 147 -15.17 -20.86 -13.30
CA ILE A 147 -14.07 -20.15 -12.62
C ILE A 147 -14.44 -19.91 -11.15
N PRO A 148 -13.62 -20.33 -10.17
CA PRO A 148 -13.83 -20.00 -8.77
C PRO A 148 -13.87 -18.48 -8.56
N GLY A 149 -14.90 -17.98 -7.86
CA GLY A 149 -15.12 -16.55 -7.63
C GLY A 149 -15.98 -15.86 -8.69
N VAL A 150 -16.29 -16.52 -9.81
CA VAL A 150 -17.34 -16.06 -10.75
C VAL A 150 -18.67 -16.60 -10.26
N LEU A 151 -19.51 -15.69 -9.73
CA LEU A 151 -20.81 -16.02 -9.14
C LEU A 151 -21.99 -15.42 -9.91
N ILE A 152 -21.70 -14.54 -10.87
CA ILE A 152 -22.68 -13.89 -11.73
C ILE A 152 -22.32 -14.24 -13.17
N CYS A 153 -23.33 -14.55 -13.99
CA CYS A 153 -23.15 -14.73 -15.42
C CYS A 153 -22.72 -13.40 -16.06
N PRO A 154 -21.55 -13.33 -16.73
CA PRO A 154 -21.08 -12.08 -17.34
C PRO A 154 -21.94 -11.63 -18.54
N LYS A 155 -22.70 -12.55 -19.13
CA LYS A 155 -23.59 -12.29 -20.28
C LYS A 155 -24.96 -11.76 -19.84
N HIS A 156 -25.59 -12.44 -18.87
CA HIS A 156 -26.98 -12.14 -18.47
C HIS A 156 -27.09 -11.32 -17.20
N HIS A 157 -25.98 -11.12 -16.47
CA HIS A 157 -25.95 -10.43 -15.19
C HIS A 157 -26.99 -11.00 -14.21
N VAL A 158 -27.02 -12.32 -14.04
CA VAL A 158 -27.84 -13.03 -13.05
C VAL A 158 -26.96 -14.00 -12.24
N PRO A 159 -27.34 -14.36 -11.00
CA PRO A 159 -26.61 -15.34 -10.22
C PRO A 159 -26.42 -16.68 -10.93
N LEU A 160 -25.26 -17.28 -10.71
CA LEU A 160 -24.96 -18.64 -11.12
C LEU A 160 -25.34 -19.61 -9.99
N TYR A 161 -25.94 -20.72 -10.39
CA TYR A 161 -26.40 -21.76 -9.46
C TYR A 161 -25.55 -23.01 -9.59
N ASP A 162 -25.39 -23.72 -8.48
CA ASP A 162 -24.78 -25.04 -8.47
C ASP A 162 -25.78 -26.06 -9.05
N SER A 163 -25.29 -26.89 -9.98
CA SER A 163 -26.03 -28.05 -10.48
C SER A 163 -25.97 -29.21 -9.50
N GLN A 164 -26.68 -30.29 -9.82
CA GLN A 164 -26.57 -31.56 -9.10
C GLN A 164 -25.33 -32.37 -9.48
N VAL A 165 -24.50 -31.88 -10.41
CA VAL A 165 -23.31 -32.57 -10.91
C VAL A 165 -22.06 -32.10 -10.16
N PRO A 166 -21.40 -32.96 -9.38
CA PRO A 166 -20.14 -32.60 -8.74
C PRO A 166 -19.02 -32.48 -9.79
N VAL A 167 -18.17 -31.45 -9.66
CA VAL A 167 -16.97 -31.28 -10.51
C VAL A 167 -15.97 -32.43 -10.28
N ARG A 168 -15.97 -32.99 -9.07
CA ARG A 168 -15.15 -34.15 -8.67
C ARG A 168 -16.06 -35.21 -8.05
N GLY A 169 -16.68 -36.03 -8.91
CA GLY A 169 -17.55 -37.12 -8.48
C GLY A 169 -16.79 -38.32 -7.90
N TYR A 170 -17.54 -39.24 -7.26
CA TYR A 170 -16.99 -40.51 -6.75
C TYR A 170 -16.35 -41.35 -7.87
N ASN A 171 -16.96 -41.36 -9.05
CA ASN A 171 -16.38 -41.98 -10.23
C ASN A 171 -15.50 -40.97 -10.98
N LYS A 172 -14.19 -41.06 -10.79
CA LYS A 172 -13.20 -40.20 -11.44
C LYS A 172 -13.16 -40.31 -12.97
N HIS A 173 -13.86 -41.26 -13.58
CA HIS A 173 -13.90 -41.45 -15.04
C HIS A 173 -15.19 -40.92 -15.68
N GLU A 174 -16.06 -40.28 -14.89
CA GLU A 174 -17.40 -39.93 -15.31
C GLU A 174 -17.46 -38.57 -16.00
N TYR A 175 -17.97 -38.54 -17.25
CA TYR A 175 -18.32 -37.32 -17.97
C TYR A 175 -19.83 -37.13 -18.00
N LYS A 176 -20.38 -36.26 -17.14
CA LYS A 176 -21.82 -35.97 -17.07
C LYS A 176 -22.19 -34.73 -17.89
N ALA A 177 -23.14 -34.89 -18.81
CA ALA A 177 -23.64 -33.80 -19.62
C ALA A 177 -24.55 -32.88 -18.79
N ALA A 178 -24.60 -31.60 -19.16
CA ALA A 178 -25.60 -30.69 -18.63
C ALA A 178 -26.98 -31.11 -19.15
N GLY A 179 -27.97 -31.14 -18.25
CA GLY A 179 -29.32 -31.58 -18.57
C GLY A 179 -30.35 -30.89 -17.70
N GLU A 180 -31.60 -30.85 -18.13
CA GLU A 180 -32.68 -30.19 -17.36
C GLU A 180 -32.92 -30.87 -16.01
N GLU A 181 -32.63 -32.16 -15.93
CA GLU A 181 -32.72 -32.95 -14.71
C GLU A 181 -31.66 -32.58 -13.66
N ASN A 182 -30.53 -31.99 -14.10
CA ASN A 182 -29.40 -31.67 -13.22
C ASN A 182 -29.11 -30.17 -13.08
N CYS A 183 -29.58 -29.34 -14.03
CA CYS A 183 -29.58 -27.88 -13.99
C CYS A 183 -30.91 -27.33 -13.45
N VAL A 184 -31.25 -27.70 -12.22
CA VAL A 184 -32.51 -27.28 -11.58
C VAL A 184 -32.28 -25.98 -10.82
N GLU A 185 -33.00 -24.93 -11.20
CA GLU A 185 -32.96 -23.65 -10.48
C GLU A 185 -33.53 -23.84 -9.06
N PRO A 186 -32.79 -23.45 -8.00
CA PRO A 186 -33.30 -23.58 -6.65
C PRO A 186 -34.46 -22.60 -6.43
N GLY A 187 -35.47 -23.03 -5.67
CA GLY A 187 -36.66 -22.20 -5.37
C GLY A 187 -36.37 -20.95 -4.52
N ILE A 188 -35.12 -20.75 -4.09
CA ILE A 188 -34.67 -19.57 -3.34
C ILE A 188 -33.66 -18.82 -4.20
N ALA A 189 -34.04 -17.60 -4.61
CA ALA A 189 -33.14 -16.72 -5.34
C ALA A 189 -31.99 -16.25 -4.45
N VAL A 190 -30.77 -16.26 -4.99
CA VAL A 190 -29.62 -15.64 -4.32
C VAL A 190 -29.72 -14.14 -4.50
N ILE A 191 -29.80 -13.40 -3.40
CA ILE A 191 -29.93 -11.94 -3.39
C ILE A 191 -28.62 -11.36 -2.89
N TYR A 192 -28.05 -10.44 -3.67
CA TYR A 192 -26.90 -9.64 -3.28
C TYR A 192 -27.35 -8.18 -3.13
N SER A 193 -26.64 -7.40 -2.31
CA SER A 193 -26.80 -5.95 -2.32
C SER A 193 -26.35 -5.38 -3.67
N ASP A 194 -26.93 -4.24 -4.10
CA ASP A 194 -26.64 -3.63 -5.41
C ASP A 194 -25.14 -3.38 -5.62
N ASP A 195 -24.43 -2.94 -4.58
CA ASP A 195 -23.00 -2.70 -4.60
C ASP A 195 -22.18 -3.99 -4.78
N VAL A 196 -22.50 -5.05 -4.03
CA VAL A 196 -21.86 -6.37 -4.16
C VAL A 196 -22.13 -6.95 -5.54
N PHE A 197 -23.36 -6.85 -6.02
CA PHE A 197 -23.79 -7.35 -7.32
C PHE A 197 -23.01 -6.71 -8.47
N GLU A 198 -22.89 -5.38 -8.48
CA GLU A 198 -22.13 -4.64 -9.49
C GLU A 198 -20.64 -5.00 -9.46
N LYS A 199 -20.05 -5.18 -8.26
CA LYS A 199 -18.66 -5.65 -8.12
C LYS A 199 -18.47 -7.07 -8.63
N LEU A 200 -19.44 -7.97 -8.41
CA LEU A 200 -19.40 -9.34 -8.94
C LEU A 200 -19.52 -9.38 -10.47
N ILE A 201 -20.38 -8.54 -11.08
CA ILE A 201 -20.47 -8.40 -12.54
C ILE A 201 -19.11 -7.99 -13.11
N ARG A 202 -18.47 -6.98 -12.51
CA ARG A 202 -17.15 -6.49 -12.92
C ARG A 202 -16.09 -7.58 -12.83
N LEU A 203 -16.06 -8.32 -11.73
CA LEU A 203 -15.12 -9.44 -11.55
C LEU A 203 -15.37 -10.56 -12.58
N ALA A 204 -16.64 -10.89 -12.86
CA ALA A 204 -16.99 -11.90 -13.86
C ALA A 204 -16.53 -11.50 -15.27
N LYS A 205 -16.70 -10.23 -15.64
CA LYS A 205 -16.21 -9.68 -16.92
C LYS A 205 -14.68 -9.72 -17.01
N ASP A 206 -13.99 -9.33 -15.93
CA ASP A 206 -12.53 -9.40 -15.86
C ASP A 206 -12.02 -10.84 -16.01
N ALA A 207 -12.66 -11.79 -15.34
CA ALA A 207 -12.34 -13.21 -15.46
C ALA A 207 -12.60 -13.74 -16.89
N GLN A 208 -13.69 -13.31 -17.54
CA GLN A 208 -14.00 -13.67 -18.91
C GLN A 208 -12.94 -13.14 -19.90
N VAL A 209 -12.53 -11.87 -19.75
CA VAL A 209 -11.45 -11.29 -20.56
C VAL A 209 -10.16 -12.09 -20.41
N LEU A 210 -9.80 -12.45 -19.17
CA LEU A 210 -8.60 -13.26 -18.90
C LEU A 210 -8.70 -14.67 -19.50
N LEU A 211 -9.89 -15.28 -19.44
CA LEU A 211 -10.16 -16.63 -19.96
C LEU A 211 -10.12 -16.71 -21.49
N ASN A 212 -10.50 -15.62 -22.16
CA ASN A 212 -10.62 -15.54 -23.62
C ASN A 212 -9.43 -14.85 -24.30
N SER A 213 -8.45 -14.39 -23.54
CA SER A 213 -7.26 -13.72 -24.08
C SER A 213 -6.01 -14.58 -23.91
N ASP A 214 -5.19 -14.66 -24.95
CA ASP A 214 -3.89 -15.33 -24.89
C ASP A 214 -2.76 -14.32 -24.60
N PHE A 215 -2.81 -13.68 -23.43
CA PHE A 215 -1.80 -12.70 -23.05
C PHE A 215 -0.39 -13.31 -23.01
N GLU A 216 0.61 -12.52 -23.37
CA GLU A 216 2.01 -12.89 -23.18
C GLU A 216 2.29 -13.07 -21.69
N LYS A 217 2.82 -14.24 -21.31
CA LYS A 217 3.06 -14.57 -19.91
C LYS A 217 4.25 -13.76 -19.42
N ARG A 218 4.12 -13.16 -18.24
CA ARG A 218 5.16 -12.31 -17.63
C ARG A 218 5.65 -12.91 -16.31
N ASN A 219 6.89 -12.62 -15.95
CA ASN A 219 7.44 -13.00 -14.65
C ASN A 219 6.71 -12.27 -13.51
N ILE A 220 6.69 -12.87 -12.31
CA ILE A 220 6.03 -12.30 -11.12
C ILE A 220 6.50 -10.86 -10.82
N GLU A 221 7.78 -10.58 -11.01
CA GLU A 221 8.37 -9.25 -10.79
C GLU A 221 7.83 -8.18 -11.76
N TRP A 222 7.33 -8.57 -12.95
CA TRP A 222 6.64 -7.65 -13.85
C TRP A 222 5.39 -7.09 -13.20
N TYR A 223 4.44 -7.95 -12.79
CA TYR A 223 3.17 -7.53 -12.20
C TYR A 223 3.39 -6.71 -10.93
N LYS A 224 4.34 -7.11 -10.10
CA LYS A 224 4.72 -6.36 -8.90
C LYS A 224 5.19 -4.95 -9.22
N LYS A 225 6.02 -4.76 -10.25
CA LYS A 225 6.44 -3.42 -10.68
C LYS A 225 5.26 -2.58 -11.17
N GLN A 226 4.31 -3.18 -11.90
CA GLN A 226 3.09 -2.51 -12.33
C GLN A 226 2.25 -2.03 -11.13
N TYR A 227 2.03 -2.92 -10.15
CA TYR A 227 1.28 -2.58 -8.95
C TYR A 227 1.98 -1.50 -8.13
N LEU A 228 3.29 -1.63 -7.90
CA LEU A 228 4.06 -0.64 -7.15
C LEU A 228 4.06 0.73 -7.84
N ALA A 229 4.12 0.79 -9.17
CA ALA A 229 4.02 2.06 -9.91
C ALA A 229 2.72 2.80 -9.58
N LYS A 230 1.58 2.09 -9.62
CA LYS A 230 0.28 2.67 -9.29
C LYS A 230 0.08 2.94 -7.80
N MET A 231 0.62 2.09 -6.93
CA MET A 231 0.62 2.36 -5.49
C MET A 231 1.39 3.63 -5.13
N MET A 232 2.51 3.93 -5.83
CA MET A 232 3.23 5.18 -5.63
C MET A 232 2.44 6.40 -6.12
N GLU A 233 1.75 6.27 -7.26
CA GLU A 233 0.87 7.31 -7.80
C GLU A 233 -0.30 7.62 -6.85
N MET A 234 -0.88 6.59 -6.23
CA MET A 234 -1.99 6.73 -5.28
C MET A 234 -1.54 7.05 -3.83
N GLY A 235 -0.24 7.21 -3.57
CA GLY A 235 0.29 7.52 -2.23
C GLY A 235 0.38 6.34 -1.24
N PHE A 236 0.05 5.13 -1.68
CA PHE A 236 0.18 3.90 -0.88
C PHE A 236 1.62 3.38 -0.78
N ALA A 237 2.54 3.92 -1.57
CA ALA A 237 3.96 3.59 -1.49
C ALA A 237 4.84 4.83 -1.69
N THR A 238 6.00 4.85 -1.04
CA THR A 238 7.02 5.89 -1.26
C THR A 238 7.74 5.69 -2.60
N SER A 239 8.41 6.73 -3.09
CA SER A 239 9.24 6.65 -4.32
C SER A 239 10.38 5.63 -4.25
N ASN A 240 10.75 5.18 -3.04
CA ASN A 240 11.72 4.10 -2.83
C ASN A 240 11.07 2.70 -2.76
N GLY A 241 9.75 2.59 -2.98
CA GLY A 241 8.99 1.33 -2.96
C GLY A 241 8.55 0.84 -1.58
N LYS A 242 8.63 1.67 -0.53
CA LYS A 242 8.15 1.30 0.81
C LYS A 242 6.63 1.50 0.88
N VAL A 243 5.89 0.42 1.14
CA VAL A 243 4.42 0.42 1.18
C VAL A 243 3.89 0.88 2.55
N HIS A 244 2.89 1.76 2.54
CA HIS A 244 2.08 2.15 3.69
C HIS A 244 1.00 1.09 3.98
N GLN A 245 1.43 -0.08 4.44
CA GLN A 245 0.60 -1.30 4.52
C GLN A 245 -0.75 -1.11 5.20
N LYS A 246 -0.80 -0.47 6.38
CA LYS A 246 -2.05 -0.32 7.14
C LYS A 246 -3.08 0.55 6.42
N GLU A 247 -2.61 1.63 5.79
CA GLU A 247 -3.47 2.54 5.04
C GLU A 247 -3.97 1.86 3.77
N PHE A 248 -3.07 1.22 3.02
CA PHE A 248 -3.41 0.47 1.82
C PHE A 248 -4.45 -0.63 2.06
N ILE A 249 -4.28 -1.45 3.11
CA ILE A 249 -5.25 -2.52 3.41
C ILE A 249 -6.60 -1.93 3.82
N LYS A 250 -6.62 -0.86 4.62
CA LYS A 250 -7.88 -0.19 5.02
C LYS A 250 -8.65 0.35 3.84
N GLU A 251 -7.98 1.06 2.92
CA GLU A 251 -8.61 1.58 1.71
C GLU A 251 -9.07 0.45 0.78
N PHE A 252 -8.31 -0.65 0.68
CA PHE A 252 -8.71 -1.82 -0.09
C PHE A 252 -9.98 -2.47 0.45
N ILE A 253 -10.07 -2.65 1.78
CA ILE A 253 -11.27 -3.18 2.46
C ILE A 253 -12.43 -2.20 2.31
N HIS A 254 -12.19 -0.89 2.45
CA HIS A 254 -13.23 0.12 2.30
C HIS A 254 -13.82 0.13 0.88
N TYR A 255 -12.97 0.03 -0.14
CA TYR A 255 -13.39 0.01 -1.53
C TYR A 255 -14.27 -1.21 -1.87
N TYR A 256 -13.86 -2.41 -1.44
CA TYR A 256 -14.59 -3.63 -1.77
C TYR A 256 -15.74 -3.94 -0.80
N GLY A 257 -15.58 -3.64 0.47
CA GLY A 257 -16.47 -4.09 1.55
C GLY A 257 -16.13 -5.52 2.01
N GLU A 258 -16.33 -5.78 3.30
CA GLU A 258 -16.05 -7.09 3.92
C GLU A 258 -16.95 -8.21 3.38
N GLU A 259 -18.21 -7.89 3.08
CA GLU A 259 -19.18 -8.84 2.51
C GLU A 259 -18.70 -9.36 1.16
N PHE A 260 -18.34 -8.46 0.25
CA PHE A 260 -17.83 -8.82 -1.07
C PHE A 260 -16.54 -9.66 -0.95
N LEU A 261 -15.58 -9.21 -0.14
CA LEU A 261 -14.31 -9.91 0.04
C LEU A 261 -14.47 -11.32 0.64
N GLU A 262 -15.47 -11.53 1.50
CA GLU A 262 -15.83 -12.86 1.99
C GLU A 262 -16.39 -13.74 0.88
N ILE A 263 -17.36 -13.23 0.11
CA ILE A 263 -18.01 -13.94 -0.99
C ILE A 263 -16.98 -14.45 -2.00
N VAL A 264 -15.94 -13.65 -2.30
CA VAL A 264 -14.85 -14.02 -3.23
C VAL A 264 -13.63 -14.63 -2.53
N GLN A 265 -13.77 -15.07 -1.27
CA GLN A 265 -12.76 -15.79 -0.49
C GLN A 265 -11.39 -15.07 -0.41
N SER A 266 -11.44 -13.76 -0.26
CA SER A 266 -10.28 -12.86 -0.31
C SER A 266 -10.26 -11.84 0.82
N ARG A 267 -10.87 -12.14 1.98
CA ARG A 267 -10.72 -11.34 3.21
C ARG A 267 -9.25 -11.05 3.54
N VAL A 268 -9.01 -9.86 4.06
CA VAL A 268 -7.69 -9.37 4.47
C VAL A 268 -7.82 -8.72 5.84
N ASP A 269 -6.91 -9.05 6.75
CA ASP A 269 -6.86 -8.44 8.08
C ASP A 269 -5.74 -7.37 8.12
N VAL A 270 -6.09 -6.18 8.62
CA VAL A 270 -5.20 -5.02 8.78
C VAL A 270 -4.10 -5.30 9.79
N ASP A 271 -4.40 -6.07 10.85
CA ASP A 271 -3.49 -6.35 11.95
C ASP A 271 -2.64 -7.60 11.70
N ASN A 272 -2.96 -8.36 10.64
CA ASN A 272 -2.16 -9.50 10.20
C ASN A 272 -1.11 -9.08 9.16
N ASP A 273 0.16 -9.13 9.58
CA ASP A 273 1.29 -8.84 8.71
C ASP A 273 1.50 -9.85 7.58
N SER A 274 0.90 -11.04 7.64
CA SER A 274 1.00 -12.08 6.62
C SER A 274 -0.34 -12.33 5.95
N ASN A 275 -0.65 -11.53 4.93
CA ASN A 275 -1.82 -11.68 4.09
C ASN A 275 -1.47 -11.78 2.60
N TRP A 276 -2.39 -12.32 1.80
CA TRP A 276 -2.17 -12.56 0.37
C TRP A 276 -1.87 -11.28 -0.42
N LEU A 277 -2.51 -10.18 -0.04
CA LEU A 277 -2.41 -8.88 -0.71
C LEU A 277 -0.98 -8.33 -0.58
N MET A 278 -0.41 -8.40 0.62
CA MET A 278 0.98 -8.00 0.85
C MET A 278 1.99 -9.02 0.31
N ASP A 279 1.66 -10.31 0.28
CA ASP A 279 2.52 -11.34 -0.30
C ASP A 279 2.74 -11.14 -1.81
N MET A 280 1.77 -10.57 -2.53
CA MET A 280 1.90 -10.21 -3.95
C MET A 280 2.87 -9.03 -4.21
N ILE A 281 3.10 -8.18 -3.19
CA ILE A 281 3.95 -6.99 -3.31
C ILE A 281 5.35 -7.26 -2.74
N ARG A 282 5.46 -8.15 -1.75
CA ARG A 282 6.73 -8.52 -1.10
C ARG A 282 7.55 -9.47 -1.98
N LYS A 283 8.84 -9.64 -1.66
CA LYS A 283 9.80 -10.50 -2.40
C LYS A 283 9.54 -12.02 -2.30
N LYS A 284 8.33 -12.46 -1.94
CA LYS A 284 8.02 -13.89 -1.91
C LYS A 284 7.70 -14.32 -3.33
N ASN A 285 8.47 -15.28 -3.88
CA ASN A 285 8.21 -15.88 -5.20
C ASN A 285 7.01 -16.84 -5.15
N LYS A 286 5.87 -16.38 -4.61
CA LYS A 286 4.62 -17.15 -4.54
C LYS A 286 3.67 -16.63 -5.61
N THR A 287 3.13 -17.54 -6.42
CA THR A 287 2.07 -17.22 -7.36
C THR A 287 0.77 -17.03 -6.57
N ALA A 288 0.07 -15.91 -6.79
CA ALA A 288 -1.25 -15.68 -6.26
C ALA A 288 -2.32 -16.16 -7.25
N HIS A 289 -3.51 -16.49 -6.73
CA HIS A 289 -4.63 -16.89 -7.57
C HIS A 289 -5.05 -15.74 -8.51
N PRO A 290 -5.44 -16.01 -9.78
CA PRO A 290 -5.79 -14.96 -10.73
C PRO A 290 -6.88 -13.99 -10.24
N ILE A 291 -7.90 -14.46 -9.51
CA ILE A 291 -8.92 -13.59 -8.88
C ILE A 291 -8.27 -12.48 -8.04
N ARG A 292 -7.23 -12.78 -7.27
CA ARG A 292 -6.54 -11.79 -6.42
C ARG A 292 -5.79 -10.74 -7.24
N HIS A 293 -5.24 -11.14 -8.39
CA HIS A 293 -4.68 -10.20 -9.36
C HIS A 293 -5.74 -9.28 -9.96
N LEU A 294 -6.92 -9.82 -10.29
CA LEU A 294 -8.04 -9.02 -10.80
C LEU A 294 -8.53 -8.01 -9.76
N LEU A 295 -8.68 -8.42 -8.50
CA LEU A 295 -9.04 -7.54 -7.39
C LEU A 295 -8.02 -6.41 -7.20
N LEU A 296 -6.73 -6.75 -7.12
CA LEU A 296 -5.69 -5.75 -6.93
C LEU A 296 -5.57 -4.80 -8.13
N ALA A 297 -5.61 -5.32 -9.35
CA ALA A 297 -5.54 -4.50 -10.56
C ALA A 297 -6.69 -3.50 -10.63
N ARG A 298 -7.92 -3.95 -10.36
CA ARG A 298 -9.11 -3.09 -10.38
C ARG A 298 -9.08 -2.03 -9.29
N PHE A 299 -8.68 -2.37 -8.06
CA PHE A 299 -8.50 -1.39 -6.99
C PHE A 299 -7.50 -0.29 -7.36
N LEU A 300 -6.39 -0.67 -8.03
CA LEU A 300 -5.36 0.27 -8.49
C LEU A 300 -5.70 0.98 -9.81
N GLY A 301 -6.91 0.80 -10.36
CA GLY A 301 -7.31 1.40 -11.63
C GLY A 301 -6.54 0.89 -12.85
N ILE A 302 -5.98 -0.33 -12.78
CA ILE A 302 -5.25 -0.98 -13.87
C ILE A 302 -6.20 -1.88 -14.64
N THR A 303 -6.43 -1.59 -15.91
CA THR A 303 -7.12 -2.51 -16.83
C THR A 303 -6.27 -3.77 -17.08
N ILE A 304 -6.89 -4.92 -17.30
CA ILE A 304 -6.18 -6.17 -17.60
C ILE A 304 -5.21 -5.98 -18.77
N ASP A 305 -5.64 -5.39 -19.89
CA ASP A 305 -4.75 -5.16 -21.04
C ASP A 305 -3.46 -4.40 -20.66
N ASN A 306 -3.59 -3.24 -20.02
CA ASN A 306 -2.43 -2.48 -19.52
C ASN A 306 -1.54 -3.29 -18.56
N LEU A 307 -2.11 -4.16 -17.72
CA LEU A 307 -1.34 -4.98 -16.78
C LEU A 307 -0.34 -5.92 -17.48
N PHE A 308 -0.72 -6.46 -18.64
CA PHE A 308 0.11 -7.39 -19.42
C PHE A 308 0.97 -6.70 -20.47
N ASN A 309 0.41 -5.67 -21.13
CA ASN A 309 0.96 -5.10 -22.35
C ASN A 309 1.66 -3.75 -22.14
N LYS A 310 1.40 -3.02 -21.04
CA LYS A 310 1.97 -1.69 -20.80
C LYS A 310 2.87 -1.67 -19.56
N LYS A 311 4.08 -1.14 -19.73
CA LYS A 311 4.96 -0.84 -18.59
C LYS A 311 4.52 0.46 -17.91
N LEU A 312 3.90 0.33 -16.76
CA LEU A 312 3.57 1.43 -15.85
C LEU A 312 4.83 1.82 -15.07
N GLU A 313 5.19 3.09 -15.13
CA GLU A 313 6.33 3.65 -14.43
C GLU A 313 5.86 4.85 -13.60
N TYR A 314 6.30 4.91 -12.36
CA TYR A 314 6.08 6.08 -11.53
C TYR A 314 7.09 7.17 -11.91
N LYS A 315 6.60 8.20 -12.59
CA LYS A 315 7.40 9.35 -13.07
C LYS A 315 6.95 10.63 -12.38
N PRO A 316 7.39 10.89 -11.13
CA PRO A 316 6.95 12.04 -10.36
C PRO A 316 7.37 13.39 -10.96
N PHE A 317 8.32 13.41 -11.90
CA PHE A 317 8.80 14.63 -12.57
C PHE A 317 8.53 14.60 -14.07
N GLY A 318 7.61 13.74 -14.52
CA GLY A 318 7.31 13.52 -15.93
C GLY A 318 8.47 12.92 -16.72
N ASP A 319 8.33 12.97 -18.05
CA ASP A 319 9.36 12.53 -18.98
C ASP A 319 10.37 13.65 -19.27
N GLY A 320 11.64 13.26 -19.35
CA GLY A 320 12.71 14.16 -19.75
C GLY A 320 12.68 14.45 -21.26
N PRO A 321 13.52 15.39 -21.73
CA PRO A 321 14.50 16.13 -20.95
C PRO A 321 13.91 17.24 -20.06
N TRP A 322 14.56 17.50 -18.92
CA TRP A 322 14.18 18.53 -17.95
C TRP A 322 14.95 19.84 -18.15
N PRO A 323 14.41 20.99 -17.72
CA PRO A 323 15.08 22.28 -17.90
C PRO A 323 16.40 22.37 -17.14
N CYS A 324 17.41 23.03 -17.70
CA CYS A 324 18.58 23.43 -16.93
C CYS A 324 18.27 24.70 -16.14
N LEU A 325 18.44 24.68 -14.82
CA LEU A 325 18.20 25.85 -13.96
C LEU A 325 19.48 26.62 -13.62
N ASN A 326 20.53 26.44 -14.43
CA ASN A 326 21.77 27.19 -14.31
C ASN A 326 21.66 28.53 -15.05
N ALA A 327 21.50 29.64 -14.31
CA ALA A 327 21.41 30.98 -14.89
C ALA A 327 22.66 31.42 -15.67
N ALA A 328 23.81 30.79 -15.40
CA ALA A 328 25.07 31.08 -16.07
C ALA A 328 25.24 30.37 -17.43
N ALA A 329 24.32 29.48 -17.82
CA ALA A 329 24.44 28.69 -19.04
C ALA A 329 23.57 29.24 -20.18
N ASP A 330 24.04 29.16 -21.42
CA ASP A 330 23.30 29.59 -22.64
C ASP A 330 22.01 28.78 -22.93
N HIS A 331 21.85 27.68 -22.20
CA HIS A 331 20.70 26.80 -22.22
C HIS A 331 19.87 26.88 -20.94
N TYR A 332 19.96 27.98 -20.19
CA TYR A 332 19.08 28.26 -19.06
C TYR A 332 17.60 28.12 -19.48
N LEU A 333 16.83 27.41 -18.65
CA LEU A 333 15.42 27.03 -18.85
C LEU A 333 15.13 26.12 -20.06
N LYS A 334 16.14 25.74 -20.86
CA LYS A 334 15.96 24.81 -21.99
C LYS A 334 15.98 23.36 -21.52
N PRO A 335 15.16 22.47 -22.11
CA PRO A 335 15.06 21.07 -21.71
C PRO A 335 16.26 20.25 -22.24
N VAL A 336 17.36 20.25 -21.49
CA VAL A 336 18.63 19.59 -21.87
C VAL A 336 19.16 18.62 -20.82
N VAL A 337 18.45 18.46 -19.70
CA VAL A 337 18.86 17.57 -18.61
C VAL A 337 18.23 16.19 -18.82
N PHE A 338 19.05 15.15 -18.92
CA PHE A 338 18.61 13.76 -19.08
C PHE A 338 18.90 12.86 -17.86
N ASP A 339 19.80 13.28 -16.95
CA ASP A 339 20.11 12.52 -15.74
C ASP A 339 19.23 12.97 -14.57
N LEU A 340 18.33 12.08 -14.14
CA LEU A 340 17.46 12.25 -12.97
C LEU A 340 17.63 11.06 -12.02
N LYS A 341 17.92 11.38 -10.75
CA LYS A 341 17.85 10.42 -9.64
C LYS A 341 16.75 10.80 -8.67
N VAL A 342 15.74 9.94 -8.52
CA VAL A 342 14.63 10.16 -7.58
C VAL A 342 14.94 9.51 -6.23
N SER A 343 14.74 10.27 -5.16
CA SER A 343 14.75 9.79 -3.78
C SER A 343 13.46 10.19 -3.05
N HIS A 344 13.33 9.84 -1.77
CA HIS A 344 12.20 10.22 -0.92
C HIS A 344 12.69 11.05 0.26
N SER A 345 12.05 12.20 0.53
CA SER A 345 12.32 12.98 1.74
C SER A 345 11.48 12.47 2.91
N THR A 346 12.11 12.17 4.05
CA THR A 346 11.40 11.79 5.29
C THR A 346 10.70 12.98 5.92
N ASP A 347 11.32 14.15 5.85
CA ASP A 347 10.83 15.36 6.53
C ASP A 347 9.65 15.97 5.77
N SER A 348 9.74 15.96 4.44
CA SER A 348 8.76 16.56 3.54
C SER A 348 7.74 15.55 3.00
N LYS A 349 7.94 14.25 3.29
CA LYS A 349 7.12 13.12 2.82
C LYS A 349 6.80 13.16 1.31
N CYS A 350 7.77 13.56 0.50
CA CYS A 350 7.59 13.78 -0.93
C CYS A 350 8.79 13.23 -1.72
N PRO A 351 8.62 12.89 -3.02
CA PRO A 351 9.73 12.53 -3.88
C PRO A 351 10.64 13.75 -4.11
N VAL A 352 11.95 13.51 -4.17
CA VAL A 352 12.97 14.53 -4.46
C VAL A 352 13.79 14.07 -5.65
N GLY A 353 13.74 14.83 -6.73
CA GLY A 353 14.55 14.60 -7.93
C GLY A 353 15.87 15.31 -7.82
N THR A 354 16.99 14.62 -8.08
CA THR A 354 18.31 15.22 -8.29
C THR A 354 18.61 15.21 -9.78
N PHE A 355 18.76 16.40 -10.36
CA PHE A 355 18.94 16.63 -11.79
C PHE A 355 20.40 17.00 -12.06
N SER A 356 21.06 16.30 -12.98
CA SER A 356 22.46 16.58 -13.35
C SER A 356 22.56 17.04 -14.80
N CYS A 357 22.93 18.29 -15.03
CA CYS A 357 23.14 18.82 -16.36
C CYS A 357 24.57 18.56 -16.87
N THR A 358 24.73 18.49 -18.19
CA THR A 358 26.03 18.39 -18.88
C THR A 358 26.93 19.60 -18.62
N CYS A 359 26.36 20.79 -18.30
CA CYS A 359 27.12 21.96 -17.87
C CYS A 359 27.75 21.83 -16.46
N GLY A 360 27.57 20.68 -15.81
CA GLY A 360 28.07 20.36 -14.47
C GLY A 360 27.16 20.81 -13.34
N PHE A 361 26.11 21.58 -13.63
CA PHE A 361 25.12 22.04 -12.65
C PHE A 361 24.24 20.88 -12.16
N VAL A 362 24.16 20.71 -10.84
CA VAL A 362 23.36 19.68 -10.18
C VAL A 362 22.46 20.32 -9.14
N TYR A 363 21.16 20.10 -9.27
CA TYR A 363 20.14 20.71 -8.42
C TYR A 363 19.05 19.71 -8.03
N THR A 364 18.28 20.05 -7.00
CA THR A 364 17.14 19.22 -6.56
C THR A 364 15.81 19.91 -6.79
N ARG A 365 14.76 19.11 -6.99
CA ARG A 365 13.35 19.57 -6.98
C ARG A 365 12.52 18.65 -6.10
N SER A 366 11.64 19.23 -5.30
CA SER A 366 10.62 18.48 -4.56
C SER A 366 9.42 18.28 -5.47
N GLY A 367 8.97 17.05 -5.62
CA GLY A 367 7.81 16.68 -6.42
C GLY A 367 6.70 16.06 -5.57
N PRO A 368 5.75 15.34 -6.19
CA PRO A 368 5.60 15.21 -7.65
C PRO A 368 5.27 16.56 -8.31
N ASP A 369 5.50 16.67 -9.62
CA ASP A 369 5.12 17.84 -10.40
C ASP A 369 3.61 17.89 -10.56
N GLU A 370 2.99 18.91 -9.96
CA GLU A 370 1.55 19.13 -10.00
C GLU A 370 1.09 19.89 -11.25
N SER A 371 2.02 20.55 -11.94
CA SER A 371 1.76 21.40 -13.11
C SER A 371 3.03 21.54 -13.95
N GLU A 372 2.89 22.01 -15.20
CA GLU A 372 4.03 22.33 -16.06
C GLU A 372 4.99 23.34 -15.38
N ASP A 373 4.48 24.32 -14.65
CA ASP A 373 5.30 25.31 -13.94
C ASP A 373 6.17 24.70 -12.82
N ALA A 374 5.77 23.55 -12.26
CA ALA A 374 6.55 22.85 -11.25
C ALA A 374 7.93 22.43 -11.77
N ARG A 375 8.10 22.32 -13.09
CA ARG A 375 9.37 21.97 -13.72
C ARG A 375 10.47 23.01 -13.57
N TYR A 376 10.11 24.25 -13.27
CA TYR A 376 11.03 25.36 -13.09
C TYR A 376 11.33 25.68 -11.61
N ARG A 377 10.68 24.98 -10.66
CA ARG A 377 10.92 25.19 -9.22
C ARG A 377 12.32 24.68 -8.86
N LEU A 378 13.20 25.60 -8.45
CA LEU A 378 14.54 25.27 -7.97
C LEU A 378 14.52 25.00 -6.46
N GLY A 379 14.97 23.81 -6.05
CA GLY A 379 15.23 23.48 -4.66
C GLY A 379 16.67 23.78 -4.26
N ARG A 380 17.36 22.79 -3.69
CA ARG A 380 18.75 22.93 -3.25
C ARG A 380 19.72 22.72 -4.41
N ILE A 381 20.66 23.64 -4.58
CA ILE A 381 21.81 23.46 -5.49
C ILE A 381 22.84 22.56 -4.80
N LYS A 382 23.16 21.42 -5.42
CA LYS A 382 24.19 20.49 -4.93
C LYS A 382 25.56 20.81 -5.51
N ARG A 383 25.62 21.27 -6.77
CA ARG A 383 26.85 21.61 -7.48
C ARG A 383 26.58 22.67 -8.54
N PHE A 384 27.41 23.71 -8.62
CA PHE A 384 27.31 24.75 -9.65
C PHE A 384 27.93 24.31 -10.99
N GLY A 385 29.05 23.58 -10.96
CA GLY A 385 29.67 23.05 -12.18
C GLY A 385 30.58 24.05 -12.89
N GLN A 386 31.27 23.56 -13.93
CA GLN A 386 32.34 24.30 -14.61
C GLN A 386 31.83 25.55 -15.30
N VAL A 387 30.71 25.47 -16.03
CA VAL A 387 30.14 26.60 -16.77
C VAL A 387 29.78 27.77 -15.85
N TRP A 388 29.24 27.47 -14.66
CA TRP A 388 28.95 28.53 -13.69
C TRP A 388 30.22 29.12 -13.09
N GLU A 389 31.22 28.29 -12.80
CA GLU A 389 32.51 28.74 -12.25
C GLU A 389 33.31 29.58 -13.27
N GLU A 390 33.27 29.25 -14.55
CA GLU A 390 33.85 30.04 -15.66
C GLU A 390 33.13 31.36 -15.82
N ARG A 391 31.79 31.35 -15.84
CA ARG A 391 31.00 32.58 -15.93
C ARG A 391 31.27 33.52 -14.74
N LEU A 392 31.46 32.98 -13.54
CA LEU A 392 31.86 33.78 -12.39
C LEU A 392 33.21 34.47 -12.63
N LYS A 393 34.21 33.77 -13.18
CA LYS A 393 35.53 34.37 -13.50
C LYS A 393 35.38 35.54 -14.46
N GLU A 394 34.63 35.34 -15.55
CA GLU A 394 34.37 36.39 -16.54
C GLU A 394 33.71 37.62 -15.90
N LEU A 395 32.68 37.43 -15.06
CA LEU A 395 31.98 38.53 -14.41
C LEU A 395 32.86 39.26 -13.36
N VAL A 396 33.75 38.54 -12.69
CA VAL A 396 34.76 39.17 -11.81
C VAL A 396 35.73 39.98 -12.66
N ASP A 397 36.28 39.44 -13.74
CA ASP A 397 37.22 40.16 -14.62
C ASP A 397 36.61 41.43 -15.26
N LEU A 398 35.30 41.41 -15.53
CA LEU A 398 34.52 42.56 -16.01
C LEU A 398 34.28 43.66 -14.95
N LYS A 399 34.76 43.49 -13.71
CA LYS A 399 34.65 44.48 -12.63
C LYS A 399 33.23 44.92 -12.25
N LEU A 400 32.21 44.08 -12.47
CA LEU A 400 30.81 44.35 -12.10
C LEU A 400 30.61 44.50 -10.57
N SER A 401 29.46 44.93 -10.05
CA SER A 401 29.30 44.95 -8.58
C SER A 401 29.00 43.55 -8.02
N LEU A 402 29.25 43.30 -6.72
CA LEU A 402 28.98 42.00 -6.09
C LEU A 402 27.50 41.59 -6.25
N ARG A 403 26.59 42.56 -6.09
CA ARG A 403 25.14 42.34 -6.20
C ARG A 403 24.73 42.08 -7.64
N GLU A 404 25.37 42.74 -8.59
CA GLU A 404 25.11 42.55 -10.02
C GLU A 404 25.62 41.19 -10.50
N THR A 405 26.83 40.80 -10.11
CA THR A 405 27.38 39.45 -10.34
C THR A 405 26.46 38.37 -9.74
N ALA A 406 25.97 38.58 -8.52
CA ALA A 406 25.02 37.67 -7.88
C ALA A 406 23.69 37.57 -8.64
N ARG A 407 23.17 38.70 -9.13
CA ARG A 407 21.95 38.76 -9.94
C ARG A 407 22.09 37.99 -11.25
N LEU A 408 23.19 38.18 -11.97
CA LEU A 408 23.47 37.50 -13.24
C LEU A 408 23.66 35.99 -13.08
N LEU A 409 24.23 35.56 -11.95
CA LEU A 409 24.45 34.15 -11.64
C LEU A 409 23.25 33.48 -10.94
N GLY A 410 22.21 34.23 -10.62
CA GLY A 410 20.99 33.72 -9.96
C GLY A 410 21.22 33.22 -8.53
N VAL A 411 22.15 33.81 -7.78
CA VAL A 411 22.51 33.37 -6.42
C VAL A 411 22.54 34.52 -5.41
N ASP A 412 22.63 34.18 -4.12
CA ASP A 412 22.88 35.16 -3.06
C ASP A 412 24.33 35.70 -3.13
N PRO A 413 24.57 37.00 -2.87
CA PRO A 413 25.91 37.60 -2.85
C PRO A 413 26.95 36.87 -1.99
N ASN A 414 26.55 36.22 -0.89
CA ASN A 414 27.47 35.45 -0.07
C ASN A 414 27.95 34.17 -0.78
N THR A 415 27.12 33.60 -1.66
CA THR A 415 27.51 32.45 -2.50
C THR A 415 28.60 32.86 -3.49
N VAL A 416 28.49 34.04 -4.09
CA VAL A 416 29.52 34.61 -4.97
C VAL A 416 30.83 34.79 -4.20
N LYS A 417 30.81 35.43 -3.03
CA LYS A 417 32.02 35.57 -2.18
C LYS A 417 32.68 34.23 -1.86
N LYS A 418 31.86 33.25 -1.45
CA LYS A 418 32.33 31.90 -1.11
C LYS A 418 33.05 31.24 -2.28
N TYR A 419 32.47 31.29 -3.48
CA TYR A 419 33.05 30.66 -4.66
C TYR A 419 34.22 31.44 -5.24
N ALA A 420 34.20 32.77 -5.22
CA ALA A 420 35.34 33.59 -5.62
C ALA A 420 36.57 33.31 -4.76
N LYS A 421 36.40 33.22 -3.43
CA LYS A 421 37.46 32.80 -2.50
C LYS A 421 37.95 31.38 -2.79
N LYS A 422 37.04 30.44 -3.03
CA LYS A 422 37.37 29.04 -3.34
C LYS A 422 38.18 28.91 -4.63
N LEU A 423 37.89 29.72 -5.63
CA LEU A 423 38.57 29.74 -6.92
C LEU A 423 39.83 30.62 -6.95
N GLY A 424 40.17 31.28 -5.83
CA GLY A 424 41.34 32.16 -5.73
C GLY A 424 41.25 33.41 -6.59
N LEU A 425 40.05 33.89 -6.89
CA LEU A 425 39.85 35.07 -7.74
C LEU A 425 40.19 36.35 -6.99
N THR A 426 40.91 37.25 -7.64
CA THR A 426 41.16 38.59 -7.12
C THR A 426 39.87 39.39 -7.19
N THR A 427 39.28 39.66 -6.04
CA THR A 427 38.04 40.41 -5.97
C THR A 427 38.26 41.83 -5.48
N TYR A 428 37.57 42.78 -6.09
CA TYR A 428 37.63 44.22 -5.80
C TYR A 428 36.52 44.67 -4.85
N TRP A 429 35.68 43.75 -4.40
CA TRP A 429 34.66 43.99 -3.36
C TRP A 429 35.13 43.59 -1.95
N GLU A 430 36.33 43.01 -1.81
CA GLU A 430 36.99 42.80 -0.52
C GLU A 430 37.91 43.99 -0.17
N LYS A 431 37.25 45.11 0.13
CA LYS A 431 37.65 46.31 0.91
C LYS A 431 37.05 47.55 0.23
N ARG A 432 35.94 48.02 0.78
CA ARG A 432 35.75 49.45 0.92
C ARG A 432 36.19 49.78 2.33
N ASP A 433 37.42 50.27 2.46
CA ASP A 433 37.79 51.09 3.61
C ASP A 433 36.83 52.30 3.65
N GLU A 434 36.51 52.77 4.84
CA GLU A 434 35.43 53.72 5.18
C GLU A 434 35.52 55.13 4.55
N VAL A 435 36.24 55.34 3.45
CA VAL A 435 36.60 56.71 3.01
C VAL A 435 36.05 57.14 1.65
N ASP A 436 35.67 56.26 0.72
CA ASP A 436 35.19 56.69 -0.61
C ASP A 436 33.77 56.21 -0.95
N SER A 437 32.78 56.86 -0.34
CA SER A 437 31.36 56.79 -0.75
C SER A 437 30.82 58.15 -1.19
N VAL A 438 31.64 58.91 -1.92
CA VAL A 438 31.18 60.10 -2.64
C VAL A 438 31.09 59.71 -4.12
N TYR A 439 29.93 59.98 -4.74
CA TYR A 439 29.54 59.70 -6.13
C TYR A 439 29.05 58.26 -6.42
N ASP A 440 27.81 57.98 -6.01
CA ASP A 440 26.72 57.72 -6.96
C ASP A 440 25.44 57.40 -6.19
N ASN A 441 24.62 58.44 -6.01
CA ASN A 441 23.23 58.30 -5.62
C ASN A 441 22.47 59.50 -6.17
N ASP A 442 22.22 59.48 -7.48
CA ASP A 442 21.18 60.32 -8.05
C ASP A 442 19.87 59.53 -8.05
N GLY A 443 18.83 60.13 -7.47
CA GLY A 443 17.46 59.63 -7.48
C GLY A 443 17.04 58.69 -6.34
N ASN A 444 16.88 59.22 -5.12
CA ASN A 444 15.55 59.62 -4.65
C ASN A 444 15.59 60.19 -3.22
N ILE A 445 15.15 61.44 -3.14
CA ILE A 445 14.97 62.27 -1.96
C ILE A 445 13.66 61.86 -1.28
N TYR A 446 13.73 61.42 -0.02
CA TYR A 446 12.83 61.89 1.05
C TYR A 446 13.56 61.75 2.40
N SER A 447 14.13 62.88 2.79
CA SER A 447 14.63 63.32 4.10
C SER A 447 14.25 62.49 5.34
N SER A 448 15.25 62.20 6.19
CA SER A 448 15.28 62.82 7.52
C SER A 448 16.65 62.64 8.19
N MET A 449 17.33 63.78 8.41
CA MET A 449 18.16 64.14 9.57
C MET A 449 18.86 62.99 10.31
N SER A 450 20.19 63.07 10.43
CA SER A 450 20.92 62.42 11.52
C SER A 450 20.44 63.03 12.84
N LEU A 451 19.32 62.53 13.34
CA LEU A 451 18.88 62.84 14.68
C LEU A 451 19.88 62.19 15.62
N ASP A 452 20.55 63.07 16.36
CA ASP A 452 21.59 62.77 17.33
C ASP A 452 21.17 61.58 18.18
N LYS A 453 22.12 60.74 18.58
CA LYS A 453 21.87 59.60 19.48
C LYS A 453 21.09 60.06 20.72
N ASP A 454 21.33 61.28 21.16
CA ASP A 454 20.65 61.92 22.28
C ASP A 454 19.18 62.30 22.00
N TYR A 455 18.78 62.57 20.76
CA TYR A 455 17.37 62.79 20.40
C TYR A 455 16.51 61.54 20.66
N TYR A 456 16.98 60.37 20.22
CA TYR A 456 16.25 59.12 20.43
C TYR A 456 16.23 58.72 21.91
N ARG A 457 17.28 59.05 22.66
CA ARG A 457 17.34 58.86 24.11
C ARG A 457 16.33 59.73 24.85
N GLU A 458 16.25 61.02 24.53
CA GLU A 458 15.27 61.93 25.14
C GLU A 458 13.83 61.54 24.80
N LYS A 459 13.55 61.20 23.53
CA LYS A 459 12.24 60.65 23.14
C LYS A 459 11.86 59.39 23.91
N TRP A 460 12.81 58.49 24.17
CA TRP A 460 12.55 57.29 24.96
C TRP A 460 12.27 57.61 26.44
N LYS A 461 12.95 58.63 27.01
CA LYS A 461 12.67 59.11 28.38
C LYS A 461 11.30 59.79 28.48
N GLU A 462 10.92 60.62 27.50
CA GLU A 462 9.58 61.22 27.43
C GLU A 462 8.49 60.17 27.33
N LEU A 463 8.69 59.15 26.48
CA LEU A 463 7.75 58.04 26.33
C LEU A 463 7.54 57.30 27.67
N ARG A 464 8.61 57.12 28.45
CA ARG A 464 8.52 56.55 29.80
C ARG A 464 7.82 57.46 30.81
N LYS A 465 8.02 58.77 30.71
CA LYS A 465 7.37 59.75 31.61
C LYS A 465 5.88 59.84 31.34
N GLN A 466 5.45 59.70 30.08
CA GLN A 466 4.05 59.69 29.69
C GLN A 466 3.33 58.39 30.08
N TYR A 467 4.04 57.25 30.09
CA TYR A 467 3.47 55.94 30.41
C TYR A 467 4.25 55.21 31.52
N PRO A 468 4.22 55.71 32.77
CA PRO A 468 5.05 55.19 33.86
C PRO A 468 4.74 53.74 34.27
N GLU A 469 3.51 53.27 34.04
CA GLU A 469 3.05 51.92 34.40
C GLU A 469 3.31 50.85 33.30
N MET A 470 3.77 51.25 32.11
CA MET A 470 3.90 50.34 30.96
C MET A 470 5.28 49.67 30.88
N GLY A 471 5.28 48.36 30.63
CA GLY A 471 6.49 47.57 30.47
C GLY A 471 7.17 47.78 29.11
N LYS A 472 8.46 47.42 29.01
CA LYS A 472 9.27 47.54 27.79
C LYS A 472 8.60 46.99 26.51
N THR A 473 7.90 45.87 26.63
CA THR A 473 7.19 45.23 25.51
C THR A 473 5.98 46.04 25.05
N GLN A 474 5.30 46.73 25.97
CA GLN A 474 4.17 47.61 25.67
C GLN A 474 4.67 48.93 25.06
N LEU A 475 5.73 49.52 25.63
CA LEU A 475 6.38 50.72 25.08
C LEU A 475 6.89 50.51 23.64
N ARG A 476 7.39 49.31 23.33
CA ARG A 476 7.75 48.92 21.94
C ARG A 476 6.57 49.00 20.98
N GLN A 477 5.35 48.69 21.42
CA GLN A 477 4.18 48.71 20.54
C GLN A 477 3.69 50.13 20.27
N ILE A 478 3.94 51.07 21.19
CA ILE A 478 3.57 52.48 21.05
C ILE A 478 4.46 53.15 19.99
N ASP A 479 5.78 52.98 20.08
CA ASP A 479 6.70 53.53 19.07
C ASP A 479 7.70 52.46 18.60
N LYS A 480 7.26 51.72 17.57
CA LYS A 480 8.03 50.64 16.95
C LYS A 480 9.30 51.15 16.26
N ALA A 481 9.25 52.35 15.68
CA ALA A 481 10.35 52.93 14.93
C ALA A 481 11.46 53.39 15.89
N LEU A 482 11.10 54.11 16.95
CA LEU A 482 11.99 54.51 18.04
C LEU A 482 12.66 53.30 18.70
N PHE A 483 11.87 52.27 19.05
CA PHE A 483 12.41 51.05 19.64
C PHE A 483 13.36 50.32 18.68
N ALA A 484 12.99 50.17 17.41
CA ALA A 484 13.84 49.50 16.42
C ALA A 484 15.15 50.24 16.18
N TRP A 485 15.13 51.57 16.20
CA TRP A 485 16.33 52.40 16.06
C TRP A 485 17.26 52.25 17.28
N LEU A 486 16.75 52.42 18.50
CA LEU A 486 17.54 52.27 19.74
C LEU A 486 18.04 50.84 19.94
N TYR A 487 17.26 49.83 19.54
CA TYR A 487 17.70 48.43 19.64
C TYR A 487 18.87 48.09 18.71
N ARG A 488 18.94 48.72 17.53
CA ARG A 488 20.00 48.51 16.54
C ARG A 488 21.24 49.35 16.82
N ASN A 489 21.08 50.56 17.37
CA ASN A 489 22.15 51.55 17.49
C ASN A 489 22.60 51.85 18.94
N ASP A 490 21.81 51.52 19.97
CA ASP A 490 22.14 51.80 21.38
C ASP A 490 21.49 50.82 22.36
N ARG A 491 21.71 49.52 22.12
CA ARG A 491 20.99 48.43 22.80
C ARG A 491 21.20 48.39 24.31
N GLU A 492 22.42 48.65 24.77
CA GLU A 492 22.76 48.62 26.20
C GLU A 492 22.07 49.75 26.96
N TRP A 493 22.13 50.98 26.41
CA TRP A 493 21.44 52.12 26.98
C TRP A 493 19.92 51.90 27.03
N LEU A 494 19.33 51.36 25.95
CA LEU A 494 17.90 51.01 25.91
C LEU A 494 17.52 50.00 26.99
N ASN A 495 18.38 49.01 27.27
CA ASN A 495 18.13 48.02 28.31
C ASN A 495 18.20 48.63 29.71
N GLN A 496 19.19 49.48 29.98
CA GLN A 496 19.36 50.18 31.27
C GLN A 496 18.27 51.23 31.52
N ASN A 497 17.75 51.85 30.46
CA ASN A 497 16.74 52.90 30.52
C ASN A 497 15.33 52.39 30.18
N SER A 498 15.06 51.09 30.34
CA SER A 498 13.72 50.51 30.26
C SER A 498 13.32 49.94 31.62
N PRO A 499 12.02 49.92 31.99
CA PRO A 499 11.57 49.26 33.22
C PRO A 499 12.03 47.80 33.26
N ASP A 500 12.53 47.37 34.42
CA ASP A 500 12.96 45.99 34.63
C ASP A 500 11.82 45.01 34.33
N ARG A 501 12.19 43.85 33.77
CA ARG A 501 11.24 42.76 33.61
C ARG A 501 10.63 42.45 34.98
N LYS A 502 9.35 42.73 35.18
CA LYS A 502 8.55 41.97 36.14
C LYS A 502 8.63 40.53 35.65
N ALA A 503 9.47 39.73 36.31
CA ALA A 503 9.48 38.29 36.13
C ALA A 503 8.08 37.82 36.55
N ALA A 504 7.20 37.65 35.57
CA ALA A 504 6.02 36.86 35.76
C ALA A 504 6.51 35.43 35.94
N ASN A 505 6.85 35.07 37.18
CA ASN A 505 6.68 33.72 37.66
C ASN A 505 5.18 33.44 37.61
N ALA A 506 4.68 33.14 36.41
CA ALA A 506 3.44 32.43 36.25
C ALA A 506 3.71 31.02 36.78
N VAL A 507 3.68 30.87 38.11
CA VAL A 507 3.29 29.61 38.71
C VAL A 507 1.92 29.34 38.12
N ASN A 508 1.87 28.46 37.13
CA ASN A 508 0.63 28.08 36.47
C ASN A 508 -0.13 27.19 37.45
N SER A 509 -0.73 27.81 38.47
CA SER A 509 -1.58 27.20 39.49
C SER A 509 -2.99 26.89 38.97
N ARG A 510 -3.14 26.70 37.65
CA ARG A 510 -4.43 26.36 37.02
C ARG A 510 -4.85 24.92 37.30
N VAL A 511 -3.90 24.06 37.69
CA VAL A 511 -4.15 22.66 38.01
C VAL A 511 -3.56 22.38 39.38
N ASP A 512 -4.41 22.11 40.36
CA ASP A 512 -4.00 21.54 41.64
C ASP A 512 -3.60 20.07 41.41
N TRP A 513 -2.29 19.86 41.22
CA TRP A 513 -1.74 18.53 40.96
C TRP A 513 -1.91 17.58 42.14
N ASN A 514 -2.00 18.08 43.38
CA ASN A 514 -2.24 17.23 44.54
C ASN A 514 -3.67 16.71 44.57
N GLN A 515 -4.65 17.58 44.29
CA GLN A 515 -6.04 17.16 44.15
C GLN A 515 -6.20 16.19 42.97
N ARG A 516 -5.61 16.53 41.81
CA ARG A 516 -5.63 15.70 40.60
C ARG A 516 -5.00 14.32 40.82
N ASP A 517 -3.90 14.24 41.58
CA ASP A 517 -3.23 12.98 41.93
C ASP A 517 -4.12 12.09 42.80
N ASN A 518 -4.84 12.67 43.78
CA ASN A 518 -5.78 11.89 44.59
C ASN A 518 -6.98 11.38 43.76
N GLU A 519 -7.54 12.21 42.86
CA GLU A 519 -8.66 11.84 41.98
C GLU A 519 -8.28 10.71 41.02
N ILE A 520 -7.13 10.85 40.34
CA ILE A 520 -6.61 9.84 39.41
C ILE A 520 -6.26 8.55 40.14
N LEU A 521 -5.64 8.64 41.32
CA LEU A 521 -5.34 7.48 42.14
C LEU A 521 -6.61 6.68 42.49
N SER A 522 -7.70 7.37 42.84
CA SER A 522 -8.99 6.72 43.14
C SER A 522 -9.55 5.98 41.92
N GLN A 523 -9.52 6.60 40.74
CA GLN A 523 -9.99 5.98 39.50
C GLN A 523 -9.14 4.78 39.08
N ILE A 524 -7.81 4.90 39.21
CA ILE A 524 -6.88 3.82 38.89
C ILE A 524 -7.07 2.64 39.83
N LYS A 525 -7.21 2.88 41.14
CA LYS A 525 -7.54 1.82 42.11
C LYS A 525 -8.81 1.07 41.74
N GLY A 526 -9.87 1.79 41.36
CA GLY A 526 -11.13 1.18 40.97
C GLY A 526 -11.04 0.28 39.74
N ILE A 527 -10.24 0.64 38.74
CA ILE A 527 -10.03 -0.21 37.55
C ILE A 527 -9.11 -1.38 37.84
N VAL A 528 -8.03 -1.18 38.58
CA VAL A 528 -7.12 -2.26 38.96
C VAL A 528 -7.85 -3.31 39.77
N ASP A 529 -8.71 -2.90 40.70
CA ASP A 529 -9.56 -3.82 41.48
C ASP A 529 -10.52 -4.62 40.58
N LYS A 530 -11.20 -3.96 39.62
CA LYS A 530 -12.02 -4.66 38.61
C LYS A 530 -11.23 -5.66 37.77
N MET A 531 -10.00 -5.33 37.41
CA MET A 531 -9.13 -6.21 36.62
C MET A 531 -8.59 -7.41 37.41
N LEU A 532 -8.41 -7.26 38.72
CA LEU A 532 -7.96 -8.33 39.62
C LEU A 532 -9.10 -9.28 40.00
N ASN A 533 -10.33 -8.76 40.11
CA ASN A 533 -11.51 -9.50 40.58
C ASN A 533 -12.44 -9.96 39.45
N SER A 534 -12.05 -9.81 38.18
CA SER A 534 -12.83 -10.29 37.04
C SER A 534 -12.73 -11.81 36.88
N ASP A 535 -13.85 -12.46 36.55
CA ASP A 535 -13.88 -13.88 36.13
C ASP A 535 -13.48 -14.06 34.66
N GLU A 536 -13.35 -12.96 33.89
CA GLU A 536 -12.86 -12.99 32.52
C GLU A 536 -11.36 -13.29 32.44
N LYS A 537 -10.90 -13.63 31.22
CA LYS A 537 -9.48 -13.93 30.97
C LYS A 537 -8.58 -12.75 31.41
N PRO A 538 -7.57 -12.99 32.27
CA PRO A 538 -6.69 -11.94 32.79
C PRO A 538 -6.02 -11.08 31.71
N GLU A 539 -6.17 -9.76 31.83
CA GLU A 539 -5.43 -8.75 31.06
C GLU A 539 -4.26 -8.19 31.87
N ARG A 540 -3.09 -8.01 31.25
CA ARG A 540 -1.88 -7.58 31.98
C ARG A 540 -2.00 -6.16 32.49
N ILE A 541 -1.78 -5.97 33.79
CA ILE A 541 -1.78 -4.67 34.45
C ILE A 541 -0.53 -3.90 34.03
N THR A 542 -0.72 -2.93 33.14
CA THR A 542 0.32 -2.02 32.64
C THR A 542 -0.18 -0.59 32.68
N ILE A 543 0.75 0.36 32.83
CA ILE A 543 0.45 1.81 32.85
C ILE A 543 -0.31 2.23 31.58
N SER A 544 0.07 1.71 30.42
CA SER A 544 -0.57 2.02 29.13
C SER A 544 -1.99 1.47 29.04
N LEU A 545 -2.25 0.24 29.50
CA LEU A 545 -3.57 -0.36 29.47
C LEU A 545 -4.53 0.36 30.43
N ILE A 546 -4.08 0.64 31.65
CA ILE A 546 -4.87 1.42 32.64
C ILE A 546 -5.20 2.80 32.07
N GLY A 547 -4.20 3.50 31.51
CA GLY A 547 -4.40 4.79 30.87
C GLY A 547 -5.37 4.75 29.68
N SER A 548 -5.38 3.65 28.91
CA SER A 548 -6.32 3.45 27.80
C SER A 548 -7.74 3.20 28.28
N LYS A 549 -7.94 2.36 29.31
CA LYS A 549 -9.28 2.08 29.88
C LYS A 549 -9.92 3.30 30.54
N LEU A 550 -9.12 4.24 31.05
CA LEU A 550 -9.58 5.50 31.64
C LEU A 550 -9.66 6.67 30.66
N GLY A 551 -9.19 6.52 29.41
CA GLY A 551 -9.08 7.64 28.46
C GLY A 551 -8.06 8.72 28.86
N ILE A 552 -7.18 8.45 29.84
CA ILE A 552 -6.17 9.38 30.36
C ILE A 552 -4.74 9.02 29.94
N ARG A 553 -4.57 8.18 28.91
CA ARG A 553 -3.26 7.71 28.45
C ARG A 553 -2.26 8.83 28.22
N GLY A 554 -2.67 9.90 27.52
CA GLY A 554 -1.80 11.05 27.27
C GLY A 554 -1.38 11.83 28.52
N LEU A 555 -2.17 11.77 29.59
CA LEU A 555 -1.85 12.37 30.89
C LEU A 555 -0.79 11.55 31.63
N LEU A 556 -0.95 10.22 31.67
CA LEU A 556 0.02 9.32 32.30
C LEU A 556 1.35 9.26 31.52
N GLU A 557 1.34 9.37 30.18
CA GLU A 557 2.58 9.36 29.40
C GLU A 557 3.38 10.67 29.53
N LYS A 558 2.71 11.82 29.70
CA LYS A 558 3.36 13.15 29.68
C LYS A 558 3.58 13.79 31.05
N HIS A 559 2.82 13.38 32.06
CA HIS A 559 2.74 14.09 33.35
C HIS A 559 2.75 13.17 34.59
N LEU A 560 3.17 11.92 34.47
CA LEU A 560 3.27 10.98 35.61
C LEU A 560 4.30 11.43 36.66
N ASP A 561 5.31 12.20 36.26
CA ASP A 561 6.27 12.88 37.13
C ASP A 561 5.59 13.87 38.10
N LYS A 562 4.40 14.36 37.77
CA LYS A 562 3.62 15.30 38.58
C LYS A 562 2.54 14.62 39.45
N LEU A 563 2.46 13.29 39.43
CA LEU A 563 1.45 12.50 40.13
C LEU A 563 2.12 11.43 41.03
N PRO A 564 2.82 11.84 42.11
CA PRO A 564 3.67 10.96 42.89
C PRO A 564 2.91 9.80 43.56
N LYS A 565 1.68 10.02 44.06
CA LYS A 565 0.88 8.96 44.70
C LYS A 565 0.36 7.96 43.68
N THR A 566 -0.12 8.45 42.54
CA THR A 566 -0.52 7.62 41.40
C THR A 566 0.64 6.79 40.88
N LYS A 567 1.82 7.39 40.71
CA LYS A 567 3.02 6.72 40.25
C LYS A 567 3.44 5.59 41.21
N ALA A 568 3.49 5.87 42.51
CA ALA A 568 3.83 4.88 43.52
C ALA A 568 2.86 3.69 43.51
N TYR A 569 1.55 3.94 43.38
CA TYR A 569 0.57 2.87 43.27
C TYR A 569 0.71 2.07 41.97
N LEU A 570 0.85 2.73 40.82
CA LEU A 570 1.05 2.06 39.53
C LEU A 570 2.31 1.18 39.53
N ASP A 571 3.40 1.64 40.13
CA ASP A 571 4.63 0.86 40.26
C ASP A 571 4.45 -0.36 41.18
N SER A 572 3.59 -0.26 42.21
CA SER A 572 3.26 -1.38 43.11
C SER A 572 2.37 -2.46 42.50
N VAL A 573 1.54 -2.12 41.50
CA VAL A 573 0.57 -3.06 40.88
C VAL A 573 0.97 -3.50 39.47
N LYS A 574 2.00 -2.91 38.89
CA LYS A 574 2.50 -3.24 37.56
C LYS A 574 3.04 -4.68 37.56
N GLU A 575 2.43 -5.52 36.74
CA GLU A 575 2.82 -6.93 36.63
C GLU A 575 4.10 -7.09 35.79
N THR A 576 5.03 -7.91 36.27
CA THR A 576 6.08 -8.46 35.41
C THR A 576 5.49 -9.47 34.41
N ASN A 577 6.28 -9.90 33.43
CA ASN A 577 5.84 -10.96 32.52
C ASN A 577 5.55 -12.27 33.28
N HIS A 578 6.29 -12.53 34.35
CA HIS A 578 6.13 -13.71 35.20
C HIS A 578 4.81 -13.65 35.99
N ASP A 579 4.55 -12.55 36.71
CA ASP A 579 3.35 -12.40 37.55
C ASP A 579 2.06 -12.50 36.72
N PHE A 580 2.09 -11.92 35.51
CA PHE A 580 0.96 -11.99 34.59
C PHE A 580 0.70 -13.41 34.07
N ARG A 581 1.76 -14.18 33.77
CA ARG A 581 1.63 -15.59 33.37
C ARG A 581 1.06 -16.41 34.52
N LEU A 582 1.56 -16.20 35.73
CA LEU A 582 1.07 -16.88 36.93
C LEU A 582 -0.43 -16.63 37.16
N ARG A 583 -0.89 -15.38 37.01
CA ARG A 583 -2.32 -15.06 37.14
C ARG A 583 -3.18 -15.72 36.06
N ARG A 584 -2.69 -15.84 34.82
CA ARG A 584 -3.38 -16.58 33.74
C ARG A 584 -3.42 -18.08 33.98
N ILE A 585 -2.39 -18.65 34.59
CA ILE A 585 -2.36 -20.06 35.00
C ILE A 585 -3.42 -20.31 36.07
N ARG A 586 -3.45 -19.49 37.14
CA ARG A 586 -4.45 -19.60 38.21
C ARG A 586 -5.89 -19.46 37.69
N TRP A 587 -6.13 -18.51 36.79
CA TRP A 587 -7.42 -18.37 36.12
C TRP A 587 -7.78 -19.61 35.28
N ALA A 588 -6.83 -20.14 34.51
CA ALA A 588 -7.06 -21.32 33.69
C ALA A 588 -7.36 -22.58 34.51
N VAL A 589 -6.72 -22.73 35.68
CA VAL A 589 -7.01 -23.81 36.64
C VAL A 589 -8.44 -23.69 37.15
N LYS A 590 -8.83 -22.51 37.68
CA LYS A 590 -10.18 -22.24 38.19
C LYS A 590 -11.27 -22.52 37.15
N GLU A 591 -11.05 -22.13 35.90
CA GLU A 591 -12.01 -22.37 34.81
C GLU A 591 -12.09 -23.85 34.40
N LEU A 592 -10.97 -24.58 34.39
CA LEU A 592 -10.97 -26.02 34.09
C LEU A 592 -11.65 -26.83 35.21
N GLU A 593 -11.44 -26.44 36.47
CA GLU A 593 -12.14 -27.04 37.62
C GLU A 593 -13.66 -26.81 37.54
N LYS A 594 -14.08 -25.59 37.16
CA LYS A 594 -15.50 -25.24 36.96
C LYS A 594 -16.14 -26.04 35.82
N GLU A 595 -15.37 -26.39 34.80
CA GLU A 595 -15.79 -27.22 33.67
C GLU A 595 -15.77 -28.73 33.96
N GLY A 596 -15.27 -29.16 35.12
CA GLY A 596 -15.16 -30.57 35.49
C GLY A 596 -14.07 -31.32 34.73
N GLU A 597 -13.10 -30.62 34.15
CA GLU A 597 -12.03 -31.17 33.33
C GLU A 597 -10.79 -31.56 34.18
N GLU A 598 -10.11 -32.65 33.81
CA GLU A 598 -8.87 -33.05 34.49
C GLU A 598 -7.74 -32.03 34.25
N LEU A 599 -7.10 -31.61 35.34
CA LEU A 599 -6.01 -30.62 35.35
C LEU A 599 -4.71 -31.20 34.78
N GLN A 600 -4.61 -31.23 33.45
CA GLN A 600 -3.38 -31.58 32.75
C GLN A 600 -2.60 -30.33 32.33
N LEU A 601 -1.28 -30.32 32.52
CA LEU A 601 -0.41 -29.15 32.28
C LEU A 601 -0.55 -28.56 30.87
N TRP A 602 -0.71 -29.40 29.83
CA TRP A 602 -0.91 -28.91 28.47
C TRP A 602 -2.29 -28.24 28.26
N LYS A 603 -3.35 -28.71 28.96
CA LYS A 603 -4.68 -28.07 28.94
C LYS A 603 -4.63 -26.72 29.64
N ILE A 604 -3.98 -26.65 30.80
CA ILE A 604 -3.77 -25.40 31.55
C ILE A 604 -3.01 -24.40 30.69
N MET A 605 -1.89 -24.79 30.07
CA MET A 605 -1.08 -23.90 29.22
C MET A 605 -1.86 -23.42 27.99
N ARG A 606 -2.64 -24.30 27.35
CA ARG A 606 -3.50 -23.96 26.20
C ARG A 606 -4.61 -22.98 26.60
N LYS A 607 -5.33 -23.26 27.69
CA LYS A 607 -6.42 -22.41 28.21
C LYS A 607 -5.88 -21.06 28.68
N ALA A 608 -4.79 -21.08 29.45
CA ALA A 608 -4.06 -19.90 29.86
C ALA A 608 -3.55 -19.11 28.66
N GLY A 609 -3.17 -19.76 27.55
CA GLY A 609 -2.62 -19.16 26.33
C GLY A 609 -1.14 -18.80 26.45
N ILE A 610 -0.36 -19.68 27.09
CA ILE A 610 1.08 -19.55 27.34
C ILE A 610 1.83 -20.51 26.42
N ARG A 611 2.92 -20.05 25.80
CA ARG A 611 3.76 -20.86 24.92
C ARG A 611 4.55 -21.91 25.71
N ASP A 612 4.78 -23.07 25.11
CA ASP A 612 5.47 -24.21 25.74
C ASP A 612 6.89 -23.88 26.24
N GLU A 613 7.55 -22.89 25.64
CA GLU A 613 8.90 -22.41 26.05
C GLU A 613 8.95 -21.87 27.49
N TYR A 614 7.81 -21.47 28.06
CA TYR A 614 7.71 -20.96 29.44
C TYR A 614 7.25 -22.02 30.45
N LYS A 615 7.11 -23.28 30.03
CA LYS A 615 6.62 -24.38 30.87
C LYS A 615 7.52 -24.68 32.07
N PHE A 616 8.82 -24.40 31.96
CA PHE A 616 9.81 -24.65 33.00
C PHE A 616 9.90 -23.52 34.05
N GLU A 617 9.20 -22.41 33.85
CA GLU A 617 9.19 -21.28 34.80
C GLU A 617 8.29 -21.53 36.02
N PHE A 618 7.47 -22.59 36.02
CA PHE A 618 6.45 -22.84 37.05
C PHE A 618 6.61 -24.21 37.69
N SER A 619 6.66 -24.27 39.02
CA SER A 619 6.67 -25.54 39.77
C SER A 619 5.25 -26.01 40.07
N LYS A 620 5.04 -27.30 40.40
CA LYS A 620 3.71 -27.81 40.82
C LYS A 620 3.10 -27.02 42.00
N ARG A 621 3.93 -26.41 42.86
CA ARG A 621 3.50 -25.59 44.00
C ARG A 621 3.01 -24.19 43.63
N ASP A 622 3.28 -23.72 42.42
CA ASP A 622 2.82 -22.40 41.95
C ASP A 622 1.43 -22.46 41.28
N VAL A 623 0.94 -23.69 41.05
CA VAL A 623 -0.29 -24.04 40.32
C VAL A 623 -1.38 -24.58 41.26
N GLU A 624 -1.01 -24.99 42.48
CA GLU A 624 -1.90 -25.17 43.65
C GLU A 624 -2.23 -23.80 44.27
#